data_AF-A0A7S9DPA2-F1
#
_entry.id   AF-A0A7S9DPA2-F1
#
_cell.length_a   1.000
_cell.length_b   1.000
_cell.length_c   1.000
_cell.angle_alpha   90.00
_cell.angle_beta   90.00
_cell.angle_gamma   90.00
#
_symmetry.space_group_name_H-M   'P 1'
#
loop_
_entity.id
_entity.type
_entity.pdbx_description
1 polymer ?
#
loop_
_entity_poly.entity_id
_entity_poly.type
_entity_poly.pdbx_seq_one_letter_code
_entity_poly.pdbx_strand_id
1 'polypeptide(L)'
;MVYVALQVLLCPYILALSLSLITGQLYAADSNTASPEPLITYNASVANSIDNIAEKLREFQDKNPNASEAELNEYADSLLKTEVMQTPGRSSRATISSVYTDMDGYINGYLNAQEQALYNANRAKVLLCIANAKTAIDLTKARYVNTSSVMHNGNGDAFRHAVWNFGMTIDVEADFAKKWSDAHEFGSTGQPATERSMDIYNNSIGISLGKNNPTTLLQSSFANLTQAQVRAGRLKIISNGNLVWSNSVGEKYKI
;
A
#
# COMPACT_ATOMS: atom_id res chain seq x y z
N MET A 1 -43.08 -65.00 18.74
CA MET A 1 -41.99 -64.91 19.74
C MET A 1 -40.72 -64.63 18.96
N VAL A 2 -39.89 -63.60 19.13
CA VAL A 2 -39.76 -62.51 20.11
C VAL A 2 -39.04 -61.36 19.37
N TYR A 3 -39.60 -60.15 19.53
CA TYR A 3 -39.02 -58.80 19.57
C TYR A 3 -37.99 -58.24 18.57
N VAL A 4 -38.39 -57.05 18.11
CA VAL A 4 -37.70 -55.94 17.45
C VAL A 4 -36.62 -55.31 18.33
N ALA A 5 -35.50 -54.86 17.73
CA ALA A 5 -34.81 -53.63 18.14
C ALA A 5 -34.00 -53.03 16.97
N LEU A 6 -34.13 -51.72 16.86
CA LEU A 6 -33.67 -50.78 15.83
C LEU A 6 -32.28 -50.21 16.23
N GLN A 7 -31.68 -49.46 15.29
CA GLN A 7 -30.63 -48.42 15.44
C GLN A 7 -29.16 -48.85 15.31
N VAL A 8 -28.24 -48.12 14.65
CA VAL A 8 -28.24 -47.05 13.63
C VAL A 8 -26.75 -46.72 13.34
N LEU A 9 -26.41 -46.39 12.08
CA LEU A 9 -25.26 -45.62 11.56
C LEU A 9 -23.82 -45.88 12.05
N LEU A 10 -22.89 -46.11 11.10
CA LEU A 10 -21.83 -45.16 10.71
C LEU A 10 -20.78 -45.81 9.75
N CYS A 11 -20.61 -45.21 8.57
CA CYS A 11 -19.37 -45.18 7.76
C CYS A 11 -18.55 -43.94 8.25
N PRO A 12 -17.30 -43.60 7.81
CA PRO A 12 -16.39 -44.17 6.78
C PRO A 12 -14.85 -43.99 7.11
N TYR A 13 -13.98 -44.11 6.08
CA TYR A 13 -12.57 -43.65 5.90
C TYR A 13 -11.40 -44.36 6.61
N ILE A 14 -10.57 -45.13 5.89
CA ILE A 14 -9.37 -44.75 5.07
C ILE A 14 -8.20 -44.24 5.92
N LEU A 15 -7.18 -45.09 6.02
CA LEU A 15 -5.79 -44.74 6.35
C LEU A 15 -4.90 -45.41 5.32
N ALA A 16 -4.46 -44.65 4.32
CA ALA A 16 -3.36 -45.02 3.44
C ALA A 16 -2.31 -43.91 3.54
N LEU A 17 -1.21 -44.23 4.23
CA LEU A 17 0.04 -43.49 4.17
C LEU A 17 0.59 -43.58 2.75
N SER A 18 0.95 -42.44 2.17
CA SER A 18 1.98 -42.39 1.13
C SER A 18 2.93 -41.23 1.43
N LEU A 19 4.14 -41.57 1.85
CA LEU A 19 5.30 -40.70 1.83
C LEU A 19 5.60 -40.32 0.37
N SER A 20 5.63 -39.02 0.07
CA SER A 20 6.35 -38.50 -1.09
C SER A 20 7.53 -37.67 -0.61
N LEU A 21 8.72 -38.12 -0.98
CA LEU A 21 9.99 -37.42 -0.83
C LEU A 21 10.01 -36.25 -1.81
N ILE A 22 9.96 -35.02 -1.29
CA ILE A 22 10.31 -33.82 -2.06
C ILE A 22 11.77 -33.51 -1.77
N THR A 23 12.60 -33.65 -2.80
CA THR A 23 13.99 -33.21 -2.83
C THR A 23 14.04 -31.70 -2.70
N GLY A 24 14.44 -31.21 -1.53
CA GLY A 24 14.79 -29.80 -1.34
C GLY A 24 16.14 -29.51 -2.00
N GLN A 25 16.13 -28.79 -3.13
CA GLN A 25 17.31 -28.07 -3.57
C GLN A 25 17.51 -26.87 -2.65
N LEU A 26 18.47 -27.01 -1.75
CA LEU A 26 19.10 -25.91 -1.02
C LEU A 26 19.80 -25.01 -2.04
N TYR A 27 19.24 -23.84 -2.31
CA TYR A 27 20.04 -22.75 -2.87
C TYR A 27 20.88 -22.17 -1.73
N ALA A 28 22.18 -22.47 -1.79
CA ALA A 28 23.19 -21.78 -1.00
C ALA A 28 23.14 -20.29 -1.35
N ALA A 29 22.88 -19.45 -0.37
CA ALA A 29 23.09 -18.02 -0.47
C ALA A 29 24.60 -17.75 -0.40
N ASP A 30 25.23 -17.57 -1.55
CA ASP A 30 26.58 -17.02 -1.62
C ASP A 30 26.53 -15.54 -1.22
N SER A 31 27.23 -15.24 -0.13
CA SER A 31 27.49 -13.90 0.37
C SER A 31 28.54 -13.20 -0.50
N ASN A 32 28.30 -11.90 -0.75
CA ASN A 32 29.23 -10.88 -1.26
C ASN A 32 29.60 -10.91 -2.74
N THR A 33 28.84 -10.14 -3.53
CA THR A 33 29.37 -8.91 -4.16
C THR A 33 28.26 -7.87 -4.23
N ALA A 34 28.17 -6.99 -3.23
CA ALA A 34 27.45 -5.74 -3.38
C ALA A 34 28.23 -4.89 -4.39
N SER A 35 27.87 -5.02 -5.66
CA SER A 35 28.14 -3.98 -6.66
C SER A 35 27.10 -2.88 -6.43
N PRO A 36 27.45 -1.59 -6.45
CA PRO A 36 26.49 -0.54 -6.19
C PRO A 36 25.50 -0.51 -7.34
N GLU A 37 24.29 -1.02 -7.09
CA GLU A 37 23.16 -0.90 -8.01
C GLU A 37 23.07 0.55 -8.50
N PRO A 38 22.97 0.80 -9.81
CA PRO A 38 22.80 2.15 -10.32
C PRO A 38 21.42 2.66 -9.87
N LEU A 39 21.41 3.42 -8.77
CA LEU A 39 20.23 4.12 -8.25
C LEU A 39 19.68 5.07 -9.32
N ILE A 40 18.58 4.69 -9.96
CA ILE A 40 17.65 5.69 -10.51
C ILE A 40 16.86 6.21 -9.31
N THR A 41 17.45 7.19 -8.62
CA THR A 41 16.81 7.89 -7.51
C THR A 41 15.59 8.62 -8.06
N TYR A 42 14.41 8.33 -7.52
CA TYR A 42 13.30 9.28 -7.58
C TYR A 42 13.81 10.58 -6.97
N ASN A 43 13.97 11.61 -7.81
CA ASN A 43 14.59 12.86 -7.38
C ASN A 43 13.56 13.70 -6.60
N ALA A 44 14.00 14.50 -5.63
CA ALA A 44 13.17 15.47 -4.93
C ALA A 44 12.43 16.47 -5.88
N SER A 45 12.89 16.65 -7.13
CA SER A 45 12.10 17.35 -8.14
C SER A 45 10.84 16.59 -8.53
N VAL A 46 10.96 15.28 -8.80
CA VAL A 46 9.85 14.38 -9.14
C VAL A 46 8.85 14.30 -7.98
N ALA A 47 9.33 14.28 -6.73
CA ALA A 47 8.52 14.38 -5.53
C ALA A 47 7.55 15.57 -5.52
N ASN A 48 8.08 16.74 -5.87
CA ASN A 48 7.33 17.98 -5.86
C ASN A 48 6.33 18.06 -7.02
N SER A 49 6.57 17.29 -8.09
CA SER A 49 5.70 17.23 -9.27
C SER A 49 4.82 15.98 -9.33
N ILE A 50 4.82 15.12 -8.31
CA ILE A 50 4.17 13.80 -8.39
C ILE A 50 2.66 13.88 -8.63
N ASP A 51 1.99 14.90 -8.09
CA ASP A 51 0.57 15.13 -8.32
C ASP A 51 0.30 15.45 -9.80
N ASN A 52 1.16 16.28 -10.41
CA ASN A 52 1.08 16.65 -11.83
C ASN A 52 1.38 15.45 -12.74
N ILE A 53 2.42 14.68 -12.41
CA ILE A 53 2.75 13.45 -13.13
C ILE A 53 1.57 12.48 -13.10
N ALA A 54 0.99 12.25 -11.91
CA ALA A 54 -0.13 11.35 -11.75
C ALA A 54 -1.39 11.84 -12.47
N GLU A 55 -1.69 13.14 -12.43
CA GLU A 55 -2.79 13.73 -13.20
C GLU A 55 -2.62 13.47 -14.71
N LYS A 56 -1.43 13.73 -15.25
CA LYS A 56 -1.14 13.45 -16.66
C LYS A 56 -1.21 11.98 -17.00
N LEU A 57 -0.71 11.09 -16.13
CA LEU A 57 -0.83 9.63 -16.33
C LEU A 57 -2.28 9.18 -16.38
N ARG A 58 -3.11 9.64 -15.44
CA ARG A 58 -4.56 9.33 -15.43
C ARG A 58 -5.24 9.86 -16.68
N GLU A 59 -4.97 11.10 -17.09
CA GLU A 59 -5.49 11.65 -18.34
C GLU A 59 -5.08 10.85 -19.57
N PHE A 60 -3.84 10.38 -19.60
CA PHE A 60 -3.34 9.56 -20.71
C PHE A 60 -4.04 8.20 -20.75
N GLN A 61 -4.25 7.55 -19.59
CA GLN A 61 -5.01 6.31 -19.49
C GLN A 61 -6.46 6.51 -19.94
N ASP A 62 -7.12 7.58 -19.52
CA ASP A 62 -8.50 7.91 -19.90
C ASP A 62 -8.65 8.14 -21.41
N LYS A 63 -7.69 8.83 -22.03
CA LYS A 63 -7.68 9.10 -23.48
C LYS A 63 -7.26 7.88 -24.30
N ASN A 64 -6.53 6.94 -23.70
CA ASN A 64 -5.98 5.76 -24.36
C ASN A 64 -6.31 4.48 -23.58
N PRO A 65 -7.59 4.07 -23.50
CA PRO A 65 -8.02 2.94 -22.66
C PRO A 65 -7.43 1.58 -23.06
N ASN A 66 -6.85 1.48 -24.26
CA ASN A 66 -6.19 0.27 -24.77
C ASN A 66 -4.64 0.38 -24.77
N ALA A 67 -4.08 1.43 -24.16
CA ALA A 67 -2.63 1.57 -24.07
C ALA A 67 -2.02 0.39 -23.34
N SER A 68 -0.97 -0.18 -23.91
CA SER A 68 -0.17 -1.23 -23.29
C SER A 68 0.62 -0.69 -22.10
N GLU A 69 1.04 -1.58 -21.19
CA GLU A 69 1.91 -1.20 -20.07
C GLU A 69 3.23 -0.56 -20.56
N ALA A 70 3.73 -0.98 -21.74
CA ALA A 70 4.90 -0.38 -22.36
C ALA A 70 4.66 1.08 -22.75
N GLU A 71 3.56 1.39 -23.43
CA GLU A 71 3.20 2.76 -23.82
C GLU A 71 2.98 3.67 -22.60
N LEU A 72 2.35 3.14 -21.54
CA LEU A 72 2.19 3.85 -20.27
C LEU A 72 3.55 4.16 -19.62
N ASN A 73 4.47 3.20 -19.62
CA ASN A 73 5.81 3.38 -19.08
C ASN A 73 6.65 4.37 -19.91
N GLU A 74 6.55 4.32 -21.23
CA GLU A 74 7.19 5.30 -22.12
C GLU A 74 6.67 6.73 -21.86
N TYR A 75 5.36 6.87 -21.69
CA TYR A 75 4.77 8.16 -21.33
C TYR A 75 5.22 8.63 -19.95
N ALA A 76 5.23 7.75 -18.94
CA ALA A 76 5.77 8.04 -17.62
C ALA A 76 7.23 8.52 -17.67
N ASP A 77 8.09 7.84 -18.44
CA ASP A 77 9.49 8.21 -18.63
C ASP A 77 9.63 9.59 -19.30
N SER A 78 8.74 9.93 -20.23
CA SER A 78 8.70 11.26 -20.86
C SER A 78 8.35 12.39 -19.87
N LEU A 79 7.42 12.12 -18.93
CA LEU A 79 7.05 13.06 -17.87
C LEU A 79 8.21 13.26 -16.91
N LEU A 80 8.82 12.17 -16.44
CA LEU A 80 9.99 12.22 -15.55
C LEU A 80 11.14 13.02 -16.17
N LYS A 81 11.45 12.78 -17.45
CA LYS A 81 12.49 13.50 -18.17
C LYS A 81 12.20 15.00 -18.27
N THR A 82 10.92 15.36 -18.52
CA THR A 82 10.49 16.76 -18.59
C THR A 82 10.66 17.47 -17.26
N GLU A 83 10.24 16.86 -16.15
CA GLU A 83 10.36 17.45 -14.81
C GLU A 83 11.83 17.62 -14.40
N VAL A 84 12.69 16.65 -14.70
CA VAL A 84 14.14 16.74 -14.47
C VAL A 84 14.77 17.88 -15.28
N MET A 85 14.35 18.10 -16.53
CA MET A 85 14.85 19.21 -17.36
C MET A 85 14.37 20.59 -16.88
N GLN A 86 13.17 20.69 -16.30
CA GLN A 86 12.60 21.96 -15.82
C GLN A 86 13.14 22.40 -14.45
N THR A 87 13.83 21.53 -13.72
CA THR A 87 14.37 21.83 -12.39
C THR A 87 15.83 21.41 -12.24
N PRO A 88 16.81 22.17 -12.78
CA PRO A 88 18.19 21.97 -12.42
C PRO A 88 18.39 22.42 -10.96
N GLY A 89 18.53 21.46 -10.04
CA GLY A 89 19.06 21.72 -8.70
C GLY A 89 18.18 22.52 -7.73
N ARG A 90 16.89 22.20 -7.60
CA ARG A 90 16.02 22.80 -6.57
C ARG A 90 15.48 21.76 -5.60
N SER A 91 16.12 21.63 -4.44
CA SER A 91 15.55 20.89 -3.31
C SER A 91 14.53 21.77 -2.58
N SER A 92 13.26 21.73 -2.98
CA SER A 92 12.17 22.20 -2.11
C SER A 92 11.91 21.11 -1.07
N ARG A 93 12.56 21.25 0.09
CA ARG A 93 12.24 20.45 1.28
C ARG A 93 10.91 20.98 1.81
N ALA A 94 9.79 20.43 1.35
CA ALA A 94 8.54 20.56 2.09
C ALA A 94 8.81 19.98 3.48
N THR A 95 8.62 20.78 4.53
CA THR A 95 8.83 20.35 5.91
C THR A 95 7.74 19.33 6.26
N ILE A 96 7.97 18.06 5.91
CA ILE A 96 7.05 17.01 6.32
C ILE A 96 7.23 16.83 7.82
N SER A 97 6.14 17.07 8.56
CA SER A 97 6.09 16.92 10.01
C SER A 97 6.54 15.50 10.37
N SER A 98 7.47 15.40 11.31
CA SER A 98 8.27 14.21 11.67
C SER A 98 7.49 12.99 12.18
N VAL A 99 6.17 12.91 11.99
CA VAL A 99 5.28 11.90 12.56
C VAL A 99 4.69 10.96 11.48
N TYR A 100 4.92 11.22 10.18
CA TYR A 100 4.41 10.42 9.04
C TYR A 100 5.51 9.57 8.37
N THR A 101 6.48 9.11 9.14
CA THR A 101 7.79 8.68 8.64
C THR A 101 7.79 7.41 7.79
N ASP A 102 6.75 6.58 7.89
CA ASP A 102 6.56 5.35 7.11
C ASP A 102 6.41 5.64 5.61
N MET A 103 5.51 6.56 5.24
CA MET A 103 5.23 6.91 3.84
C MET A 103 6.06 8.10 3.33
N ASP A 104 6.72 8.84 4.23
CA ASP A 104 7.57 9.98 3.88
C ASP A 104 8.79 9.59 3.04
N GLY A 105 9.24 8.33 3.12
CA GLY A 105 10.32 7.79 2.28
C GLY A 105 10.00 7.92 0.79
N TYR A 106 8.75 7.64 0.40
CA TYR A 106 8.29 7.76 -0.99
C TYR A 106 8.31 9.20 -1.48
N ILE A 107 7.85 10.14 -0.67
CA ILE A 107 7.84 11.56 -1.03
C ILE A 107 9.27 12.08 -1.15
N ASN A 108 10.24 11.52 -0.42
CA ASN A 108 11.63 11.94 -0.52
C ASN A 108 12.46 11.11 -1.52
N GLY A 109 11.83 10.15 -2.21
CA GLY A 109 12.43 9.40 -3.31
C GLY A 109 13.27 8.18 -2.95
N TYR A 110 13.05 7.66 -1.75
CA TYR A 110 13.69 6.43 -1.31
C TYR A 110 12.73 5.26 -1.53
N LEU A 111 13.16 4.33 -2.37
CA LEU A 111 12.52 3.02 -2.53
C LEU A 111 13.41 1.96 -1.89
N ASN A 112 12.80 1.02 -1.17
CA ASN A 112 13.48 -0.19 -0.74
C ASN A 112 13.70 -1.14 -1.94
N ALA A 113 14.49 -2.20 -1.77
CA ALA A 113 14.84 -3.09 -2.88
C ALA A 113 13.63 -3.77 -3.57
N GLN A 114 12.56 -4.09 -2.81
CA GLN A 114 11.35 -4.70 -3.36
C GLN A 114 10.51 -3.69 -4.13
N GLU A 115 10.34 -2.49 -3.58
CA GLU A 115 9.69 -1.36 -4.25
C GLU A 115 10.46 -0.97 -5.53
N GLN A 116 11.80 -0.94 -5.49
CA GLN A 116 12.65 -0.64 -6.63
C GLN A 116 12.48 -1.68 -7.75
N ALA A 117 12.33 -2.96 -7.42
CA ALA A 117 12.06 -4.01 -8.41
C ALA A 117 10.70 -3.79 -9.09
N LEU A 118 9.66 -3.42 -8.34
CA LEU A 118 8.35 -3.08 -8.90
C LEU A 118 8.39 -1.80 -9.76
N TYR A 119 9.16 -0.79 -9.35
CA TYR A 119 9.38 0.43 -10.13
C TYR A 119 10.04 0.11 -11.47
N ASN A 120 11.07 -0.74 -11.47
CA ASN A 120 11.76 -1.16 -12.69
C ASN A 120 10.84 -1.96 -13.62
N ALA A 121 9.89 -2.72 -13.06
CA ALA A 121 8.94 -3.51 -13.84
C ALA A 121 7.79 -2.67 -14.42
N ASN A 122 7.25 -1.71 -13.68
CA ASN A 122 6.13 -0.88 -14.14
C ASN A 122 6.16 0.52 -13.50
N ARG A 123 6.88 1.45 -14.15
CA ARG A 123 7.08 2.82 -13.66
C ARG A 123 5.79 3.60 -13.56
N ALA A 124 4.91 3.49 -14.55
CA ALA A 124 3.63 4.22 -14.56
C ALA A 124 2.78 3.88 -13.34
N LYS A 125 2.58 2.58 -13.07
CA LYS A 125 1.83 2.13 -11.89
C LYS A 125 2.49 2.58 -10.59
N VAL A 126 3.81 2.48 -10.47
CA VAL A 126 4.50 2.93 -9.26
C VAL A 126 4.38 4.43 -9.02
N LEU A 127 4.47 5.26 -10.05
CA LEU A 127 4.28 6.72 -9.88
C LEU A 127 2.86 7.04 -9.39
N LEU A 128 1.85 6.31 -9.86
CA LEU A 128 0.49 6.41 -9.32
C LEU A 128 0.42 5.94 -7.85
N CYS A 129 1.10 4.85 -7.48
CA CYS A 129 1.20 4.39 -6.09
C CYS A 129 1.81 5.46 -5.16
N ILE A 130 2.88 6.13 -5.60
CA ILE A 130 3.55 7.20 -4.85
C ILE A 130 2.63 8.43 -4.74
N ALA A 131 1.92 8.81 -5.80
CA ALA A 131 0.95 9.89 -5.76
C ALA A 131 -0.20 9.61 -4.77
N ASN A 132 -0.65 8.35 -4.70
CA ASN A 132 -1.64 7.92 -3.71
C ASN A 132 -1.10 7.97 -2.28
N ALA A 133 0.19 7.71 -2.06
CA ALA A 133 0.82 7.87 -0.74
C ALA A 133 0.78 9.32 -0.27
N LYS A 134 1.14 10.26 -1.16
CA LYS A 134 1.03 11.70 -0.88
C LYS A 134 -0.42 12.10 -0.59
N THR A 135 -1.36 11.64 -1.41
CA THR A 135 -2.81 11.88 -1.21
C THR A 135 -3.26 11.35 0.15
N ALA A 136 -2.85 10.15 0.55
CA ALA A 136 -3.19 9.55 1.84
C ALA A 136 -2.66 10.38 3.01
N ILE A 137 -1.43 10.86 2.95
CA ILE A 137 -0.84 11.76 3.95
C ILE A 137 -1.65 13.05 4.06
N ASP A 138 -1.97 13.71 2.93
CA ASP A 138 -2.70 14.97 2.92
C ASP A 138 -4.13 14.81 3.49
N LEU A 139 -4.82 13.72 3.11
CA LEU A 139 -6.14 13.39 3.65
C LEU A 139 -6.09 13.08 5.15
N THR A 140 -5.04 12.39 5.61
CA THR A 140 -4.84 12.08 7.04
C THR A 140 -4.63 13.35 7.84
N LYS A 141 -3.74 14.25 7.37
CA LYS A 141 -3.51 15.57 7.97
C LYS A 141 -4.79 16.40 8.03
N ALA A 142 -5.63 16.34 7.00
CA ALA A 142 -6.89 17.07 6.99
C ALA A 142 -7.90 16.54 8.03
N ARG A 143 -7.84 15.25 8.37
CA ARG A 143 -8.88 14.56 9.16
C ARG A 143 -8.50 14.21 10.58
N TYR A 144 -7.22 14.16 10.92
CA TYR A 144 -6.76 13.73 12.24
C TYR A 144 -5.84 14.76 12.90
N VAL A 145 -5.84 14.81 14.22
CA VAL A 145 -4.98 15.68 15.03
C VAL A 145 -3.53 15.21 14.96
N ASN A 146 -2.58 16.14 14.83
CA ASN A 146 -1.17 15.82 14.62
C ASN A 146 -0.46 15.44 15.94
N THR A 147 -0.85 14.32 16.54
CA THR A 147 -0.19 13.73 17.71
C THR A 147 0.39 12.36 17.36
N SER A 148 1.51 12.00 17.98
CA SER A 148 2.18 10.71 17.73
C SER A 148 1.22 9.52 17.95
N SER A 149 0.43 9.53 19.02
CA SER A 149 -0.55 8.46 19.32
C SER A 149 -1.70 8.31 18.32
N VAL A 150 -1.92 9.29 17.45
CA VAL A 150 -2.96 9.25 16.41
C VAL A 150 -2.36 8.92 15.06
N MET A 151 -1.17 9.47 14.77
CA MET A 151 -0.54 9.40 13.45
C MET A 151 0.39 8.20 13.27
N HIS A 152 0.89 7.64 14.36
CA HIS A 152 1.67 6.41 14.40
C HIS A 152 0.92 5.40 15.27
N ASN A 153 0.65 4.21 14.74
CA ASN A 153 -0.08 3.12 15.38
C ASN A 153 -1.53 3.45 15.79
N GLY A 154 -2.01 4.65 15.50
CA GLY A 154 -3.33 5.16 15.90
C GLY A 154 -4.36 5.16 14.78
N ASN A 155 -5.50 5.81 15.00
CA ASN A 155 -6.59 5.86 14.02
C ASN A 155 -6.24 6.66 12.75
N GLY A 156 -5.39 7.68 12.86
CA GLY A 156 -4.90 8.43 11.70
C GLY A 156 -3.95 7.57 10.85
N ASP A 157 -3.18 6.71 11.50
CA ASP A 157 -2.31 5.74 10.83
C ASP A 157 -3.09 4.68 10.06
N ALA A 158 -4.02 4.03 10.76
CA ALA A 158 -4.91 3.05 10.15
C ALA A 158 -5.69 3.64 8.95
N PHE A 159 -6.20 4.86 9.12
CA PHE A 159 -6.85 5.60 8.03
C PHE A 159 -5.91 5.82 6.84
N ARG A 160 -4.65 6.23 7.08
CA ARG A 160 -3.64 6.50 6.04
C ARG A 160 -3.37 5.25 5.21
N HIS A 161 -3.11 4.11 5.84
CA HIS A 161 -2.87 2.84 5.16
C HIS A 161 -4.05 2.38 4.31
N ALA A 162 -5.27 2.47 4.86
CA ALA A 162 -6.47 2.08 4.13
C ALA A 162 -6.80 3.03 2.97
N VAL A 163 -6.68 4.35 3.15
CA VAL A 163 -7.00 5.30 2.07
C VAL A 163 -5.95 5.25 0.95
N TRP A 164 -4.68 5.00 1.30
CA TRP A 164 -3.63 4.76 0.32
C TRP A 164 -3.97 3.58 -0.58
N ASN A 165 -4.31 2.43 0.02
CA ASN A 165 -4.62 1.22 -0.73
C ASN A 165 -5.95 1.30 -1.49
N PHE A 166 -6.91 2.10 -1.00
CA PHE A 166 -8.11 2.41 -1.78
C PHE A 166 -7.71 3.15 -3.07
N GLY A 167 -7.02 4.29 -2.97
CA GLY A 167 -6.61 5.05 -4.14
C GLY A 167 -5.74 4.24 -5.11
N MET A 168 -4.79 3.46 -4.59
CA MET A 168 -3.99 2.54 -5.43
C MET A 168 -4.87 1.53 -6.17
N THR A 169 -5.87 0.95 -5.52
CA THR A 169 -6.72 -0.05 -6.18
C THR A 169 -7.53 0.56 -7.34
N ILE A 170 -7.86 1.86 -7.27
CA ILE A 170 -8.52 2.57 -8.36
C ILE A 170 -7.55 2.83 -9.52
N ASP A 171 -6.32 3.26 -9.20
CA ASP A 171 -5.34 3.66 -10.22
C ASP A 171 -4.59 2.48 -10.88
N VAL A 172 -4.32 1.42 -10.13
CA VAL A 172 -3.39 0.33 -10.53
C VAL A 172 -3.94 -1.07 -10.25
N GLU A 173 -5.24 -1.18 -10.04
CA GLU A 173 -5.93 -2.42 -9.74
C GLU A 173 -5.50 -3.08 -8.40
N ALA A 174 -6.32 -4.01 -7.91
CA ALA A 174 -6.13 -4.62 -6.60
C ALA A 174 -4.83 -5.44 -6.47
N ASP A 175 -4.44 -6.15 -7.54
CA ASP A 175 -3.31 -7.06 -7.51
C ASP A 175 -1.97 -6.30 -7.45
N PHE A 176 -1.83 -5.21 -8.20
CA PHE A 176 -0.63 -4.39 -8.12
C PHE A 176 -0.60 -3.57 -6.83
N ALA A 177 -1.74 -3.01 -6.41
CA ALA A 177 -1.86 -2.31 -5.13
C ALA A 177 -1.38 -3.19 -3.97
N LYS A 178 -1.77 -4.48 -3.96
CA LYS A 178 -1.29 -5.45 -2.96
C LYS A 178 0.22 -5.69 -3.05
N LYS A 179 0.76 -5.93 -4.24
CA LYS A 179 2.21 -6.16 -4.41
C LYS A 179 3.02 -4.97 -3.92
N TRP A 180 2.57 -3.75 -4.24
CA TRP A 180 3.24 -2.52 -3.83
C TRP A 180 3.16 -2.30 -2.32
N SER A 181 1.97 -2.44 -1.72
CA SER A 181 1.86 -2.30 -0.26
C SER A 181 2.56 -3.41 0.51
N ASP A 182 2.53 -4.66 0.04
CA ASP A 182 3.33 -5.74 0.64
C ASP A 182 4.84 -5.42 0.58
N ALA A 183 5.34 -4.94 -0.57
CA ALA A 183 6.74 -4.56 -0.73
C ALA A 183 7.16 -3.44 0.25
N HIS A 184 6.24 -2.54 0.57
CA HIS A 184 6.43 -1.52 1.59
C HIS A 184 6.62 -2.10 2.99
N GLU A 185 5.69 -2.96 3.41
CA GLU A 185 5.70 -3.51 4.75
C GLU A 185 6.86 -4.50 4.96
N PHE A 186 7.14 -5.37 3.98
CA PHE A 186 8.19 -6.39 4.08
C PHE A 186 9.58 -5.86 3.75
N GLY A 187 9.68 -4.78 2.98
CA GLY A 187 10.96 -4.14 2.65
C GLY A 187 11.46 -3.17 3.72
N SER A 188 10.61 -2.78 4.67
CA SER A 188 10.96 -1.87 5.77
C SER A 188 11.88 -2.53 6.82
N THR A 189 13.09 -1.99 6.96
CA THR A 189 14.05 -2.40 8.00
C THR A 189 13.65 -1.86 9.37
N GLY A 190 13.54 -2.76 10.37
CA GLY A 190 13.31 -2.39 11.76
C GLY A 190 11.84 -2.20 12.17
N GLN A 191 10.88 -2.39 11.26
CA GLN A 191 9.45 -2.36 11.60
C GLN A 191 9.10 -3.55 12.53
N PRO A 192 8.50 -3.29 13.71
CA PRO A 192 7.98 -4.33 14.59
C PRO A 192 6.93 -5.20 13.90
N ALA A 193 6.93 -6.51 14.19
CA ALA A 193 5.98 -7.45 13.58
C ALA A 193 4.51 -7.12 13.86
N THR A 194 4.21 -6.50 15.00
CA THR A 194 2.87 -6.05 15.36
C THR A 194 2.41 -4.87 14.51
N GLU A 195 3.29 -3.91 14.22
CA GLU A 195 3.01 -2.76 13.34
C GLU A 195 2.76 -3.26 11.91
N ARG A 196 3.66 -4.09 11.38
CA ARG A 196 3.46 -4.77 10.09
C ARG A 196 2.11 -5.48 9.98
N SER A 197 1.70 -6.17 11.04
CA SER A 197 0.42 -6.90 11.05
C SER A 197 -0.78 -5.95 11.04
N MET A 198 -0.68 -4.80 11.71
CA MET A 198 -1.67 -3.72 11.65
C MET A 198 -1.76 -3.16 10.22
N ASP A 199 -0.61 -2.83 9.63
CA ASP A 199 -0.50 -2.15 8.35
C ASP A 199 -1.00 -3.04 7.21
N ILE A 200 -0.55 -4.30 7.13
CA ILE A 200 -1.05 -5.27 6.16
C ILE A 200 -2.57 -5.45 6.26
N TYR A 201 -3.12 -5.52 7.48
CA TYR A 201 -4.56 -5.63 7.67
C TYR A 201 -5.28 -4.39 7.14
N ASN A 202 -4.82 -3.19 7.51
CA ASN A 202 -5.44 -1.93 7.09
C ASN A 202 -5.31 -1.69 5.58
N ASN A 203 -4.17 -2.06 4.99
CA ASN A 203 -3.94 -2.09 3.55
C ASN A 203 -5.00 -2.96 2.85
N SER A 204 -5.29 -4.16 3.39
CA SER A 204 -6.32 -5.05 2.83
C SER A 204 -7.74 -4.47 2.86
N ILE A 205 -8.08 -3.70 3.90
CA ILE A 205 -9.36 -2.98 3.99
C ILE A 205 -9.44 -1.92 2.89
N GLY A 206 -8.36 -1.17 2.66
CA GLY A 206 -8.25 -0.23 1.56
C GLY A 206 -8.47 -0.86 0.20
N ILE A 207 -7.79 -2.00 -0.06
CA ILE A 207 -7.96 -2.75 -1.31
C ILE A 207 -9.42 -3.19 -1.48
N SER A 208 -10.05 -3.72 -0.42
CA SER A 208 -11.45 -4.11 -0.48
C SER A 208 -12.38 -2.93 -0.77
N LEU A 209 -12.10 -1.74 -0.23
CA LEU A 209 -12.89 -0.54 -0.52
C LEU A 209 -12.77 -0.14 -1.99
N GLY A 210 -11.56 -0.16 -2.56
CA GLY A 210 -11.35 0.13 -3.98
C GLY A 210 -12.09 -0.85 -4.89
N LYS A 211 -11.99 -2.15 -4.62
CA LYS A 211 -12.72 -3.19 -5.39
C LYS A 211 -14.23 -3.02 -5.34
N ASN A 212 -14.77 -2.61 -4.19
CA ASN A 212 -16.20 -2.44 -3.99
C ASN A 212 -16.73 -1.09 -4.50
N ASN A 213 -15.84 -0.14 -4.83
CA ASN A 213 -16.20 1.20 -5.28
C ASN A 213 -15.35 1.65 -6.49
N PRO A 214 -15.27 0.86 -7.58
CA PRO A 214 -14.26 1.01 -8.64
C PRO A 214 -14.40 2.30 -9.47
N THR A 215 -15.56 2.95 -9.42
CA THR A 215 -15.83 4.20 -10.17
C THR A 215 -15.66 5.46 -9.31
N THR A 216 -15.08 5.32 -8.11
CA THR A 216 -14.85 6.46 -7.23
C THR A 216 -13.62 7.23 -7.70
N LEU A 217 -13.82 8.45 -8.21
CA LEU A 217 -12.72 9.28 -8.71
C LEU A 217 -12.38 10.45 -7.77
N LEU A 218 -13.31 10.84 -6.90
CA LEU A 218 -13.12 11.96 -5.98
C LEU A 218 -12.36 11.51 -4.73
N GLN A 219 -11.20 12.11 -4.46
CA GLN A 219 -10.40 11.85 -3.25
C GLN A 219 -11.19 12.07 -1.94
N SER A 220 -12.12 13.02 -1.93
CA SER A 220 -13.02 13.26 -0.80
C SER A 220 -13.89 12.03 -0.48
N SER A 221 -14.26 11.24 -1.50
CA SER A 221 -15.02 10.00 -1.35
C SER A 221 -14.17 8.87 -0.79
N PHE A 222 -12.91 8.73 -1.24
CA PHE A 222 -11.95 7.79 -0.62
C PHE A 222 -11.86 8.02 0.88
N ALA A 223 -11.70 9.28 1.25
CA ALA A 223 -11.54 9.69 2.62
C ALA A 223 -12.81 9.49 3.45
N ASN A 224 -13.99 9.82 2.92
CA ASN A 224 -15.26 9.63 3.63
C ASN A 224 -15.57 8.14 3.87
N LEU A 225 -15.42 7.30 2.85
CA LEU A 225 -15.68 5.86 2.94
C LEU A 225 -14.70 5.17 3.88
N THR A 226 -13.41 5.51 3.80
CA THR A 226 -12.38 4.97 4.70
C THR A 226 -12.62 5.41 6.14
N GLN A 227 -12.93 6.68 6.38
CA GLN A 227 -13.20 7.19 7.72
C GLN A 227 -14.45 6.55 8.33
N ALA A 228 -15.46 6.21 7.53
CA ALA A 228 -16.61 5.43 8.00
C ALA A 228 -16.18 4.04 8.51
N GLN A 229 -15.21 3.38 7.87
CA GLN A 229 -14.68 2.09 8.36
C GLN A 229 -13.91 2.26 9.68
N VAL A 230 -13.13 3.33 9.81
CA VAL A 230 -12.37 3.64 11.04
C VAL A 230 -13.32 3.83 12.22
N ARG A 231 -14.34 4.69 12.06
CA ARG A 231 -15.36 4.96 13.08
C ARG A 231 -16.17 3.72 13.45
N ALA A 232 -16.39 2.82 12.50
CA ALA A 232 -17.10 1.55 12.71
C ALA A 232 -16.24 0.46 13.37
N GLY A 233 -14.98 0.74 13.74
CA GLY A 233 -14.10 -0.21 14.38
C GLY A 233 -13.65 -1.37 13.49
N ARG A 234 -13.58 -1.14 12.17
CA ARG A 234 -13.25 -2.18 11.19
C ARG A 234 -11.75 -2.28 10.88
N LEU A 235 -10.96 -1.28 11.28
CA LEU A 235 -9.52 -1.24 11.11
C LEU A 235 -8.80 -1.67 12.39
N LYS A 236 -7.50 -1.93 12.29
CA LYS A 236 -6.63 -2.23 13.43
C LYS A 236 -5.78 -1.02 13.79
N ILE A 237 -5.60 -0.81 15.08
CA ILE A 237 -4.65 0.13 15.68
C ILE A 237 -3.84 -0.62 16.73
N ILE A 238 -2.73 -0.05 17.20
CA ILE A 238 -1.97 -0.57 18.34
C ILE A 238 -2.17 0.35 19.53
N SER A 239 -2.66 -0.22 20.62
CA SER A 239 -2.82 0.45 21.91
C SER A 239 -2.24 -0.42 23.01
N ASN A 240 -1.38 0.17 23.85
CA ASN A 240 -0.65 -0.55 24.89
C ASN A 240 0.06 -1.81 24.37
N GLY A 241 0.68 -1.73 23.19
CA GLY A 241 1.41 -2.83 22.55
C GLY A 241 0.52 -3.93 21.94
N ASN A 242 -0.80 -3.80 21.98
CA ASN A 242 -1.73 -4.81 21.48
C ASN A 242 -2.53 -4.30 20.27
N LEU A 243 -2.80 -5.20 19.32
CA LEU A 243 -3.73 -4.95 18.23
C LEU A 243 -5.16 -4.84 18.78
N VAL A 244 -5.76 -3.67 18.62
CA VAL A 244 -7.15 -3.42 18.99
C VAL A 244 -7.92 -2.84 17.80
N TRP A 245 -9.24 -2.82 17.88
CA TRP A 245 -10.08 -2.24 16.85
C TRP A 245 -10.00 -0.71 16.87
N SER A 246 -10.06 -0.10 15.69
CA SER A 246 -10.09 1.35 15.52
C SER A 246 -11.30 1.99 16.18
N ASN A 247 -11.27 3.31 16.33
CA ASN A 247 -12.38 4.12 16.84
C ASN A 247 -12.26 5.56 16.31
N SER A 248 -13.03 6.51 16.87
CA SER A 248 -13.03 7.92 16.45
C SER A 248 -12.01 8.81 17.17
N VAL A 249 -11.18 8.28 18.08
CA VAL A 249 -10.21 9.09 18.82
C VAL A 249 -9.19 9.71 17.86
N GLY A 250 -8.95 11.02 18.04
CA GLY A 250 -8.00 11.78 17.24
C GLY A 250 -8.56 12.34 15.94
N GLU A 251 -9.83 12.07 15.62
CA GLU A 251 -10.49 12.70 14.49
C GLU A 251 -10.72 14.20 14.75
N LYS A 252 -10.44 15.04 13.75
CA LYS A 252 -10.80 16.47 13.75
C LYS A 252 -12.30 16.59 13.52
N TYR A 253 -13.02 17.16 14.49
CA TYR A 253 -14.41 17.54 14.27
C TYR A 253 -14.48 18.58 13.15
N LYS A 254 -15.40 18.38 12.20
CA LYS A 254 -15.83 19.51 11.36
C LYS A 254 -16.55 20.49 12.28
N ILE A 255 -15.96 21.68 12.44
CA ILE A 255 -16.64 22.85 13.01
C ILE A 255 -17.75 23.25 12.03
#